data_AF-A0A4Y2D5V2-F1
#
_entry.id   AF-A0A4Y2D5V2-F1
#
_cell.length_a   1.000
_cell.length_b   1.000
_cell.length_c   1.000
_cell.angle_alpha   90.00
_cell.angle_beta   90.00
_cell.angle_gamma   90.00
#
_symmetry.space_group_name_H-M   'P 1'
#
loop_
_entity.id
_entity.type
_entity.pdbx_description
1 polymer ?
#
loop_
_entity_poly.entity_id
_entity_poly.type
_entity_poly.pdbx_seq_one_letter_code
_entity_poly.pdbx_strand_id
1 'polypeptide(L)'
;MVPIEIYSVNDQKIKKIVWQSPSSSSTRYCRPIKFMFAKETLNVIKTEVERIKEQVISLLPTKISINDMEVSVKPTLIFCMIDGKICNAAAGRESTQTYYFCGAKPSEMNNEMIIMQKTVNRDLLSLGLSLLHIWIRFFECILHLSYRLEIKSWQARGAENRNKVAEKKKDKSKRI
;
A
#
# COMPACT_ATOMS: atom_id res chain seq x y z
N MET A 1 9.00 1.80 -10.89
CA MET A 1 9.77 2.73 -10.05
C MET A 1 9.49 4.14 -10.48
N VAL A 2 9.39 5.09 -9.54
CA VAL A 2 9.20 6.51 -9.85
C VAL A 2 10.28 7.30 -9.12
N PRO A 3 11.15 8.05 -9.82
CA PRO A 3 12.04 9.00 -9.14
C PRO A 3 11.21 10.15 -8.58
N ILE A 4 11.32 10.40 -7.28
CA ILE A 4 10.51 11.41 -6.59
C ILE A 4 11.28 12.72 -6.42
N GLU A 5 12.51 12.63 -5.94
CA GLU A 5 13.36 13.78 -5.67
C GLU A 5 14.83 13.38 -5.79
N ILE A 6 15.66 14.36 -6.13
CA ILE A 6 17.12 14.33 -6.05
C ILE A 6 17.51 15.53 -5.20
N TYR A 7 18.30 15.31 -4.16
CA TYR A 7 18.77 16.38 -3.28
C TYR A 7 20.23 16.18 -2.91
N SER A 8 20.91 17.28 -2.66
CA SER A 8 22.24 17.29 -2.05
C SER A 8 22.12 17.59 -0.56
N VAL A 9 23.01 17.02 0.23
CA VAL A 9 23.14 17.32 1.66
C VAL A 9 24.52 17.94 1.87
N ASN A 10 24.57 19.13 2.49
CA ASN A 10 25.85 19.75 2.85
C ASN A 10 26.36 19.21 4.21
N ASP A 11 27.56 19.61 4.63
CA ASP A 11 28.16 19.17 5.89
C ASP A 11 27.33 19.53 7.14
N GLN A 12 26.51 20.58 7.03
CA GLN A 12 25.57 21.01 8.07
C GLN A 12 24.23 20.24 8.04
N LYS A 13 24.13 19.16 7.25
CA LYS A 13 22.92 18.34 7.05
C LYS A 13 21.72 19.10 6.47
N ILE A 14 21.94 20.24 5.84
CA ILE A 14 20.90 21.01 5.15
C ILE A 14 20.63 20.35 3.81
N LYS A 15 19.37 19.97 3.59
CA LYS A 15 18.87 19.40 2.34
C LYS A 15 18.61 20.50 1.33
N LYS A 16 19.28 20.44 0.18
CA LYS A 16 19.00 21.27 -1.00
C LYS A 16 18.43 20.39 -2.11
N ILE A 17 17.18 20.64 -2.50
CA ILE A 17 16.52 19.92 -3.60
C ILE A 17 17.15 20.36 -4.92
N VAL A 18 17.70 19.41 -5.66
CA VAL A 18 18.29 19.60 -7.00
C VAL A 18 17.23 19.39 -8.07
N TRP A 19 16.38 18.38 -7.87
CA TRP A 19 15.27 18.08 -8.75
C TRP A 19 14.12 17.45 -7.97
N GLN A 20 12.89 17.74 -8.36
CA GLN A 20 11.70 17.12 -7.82
C GLN A 20 10.76 16.76 -8.96
N SER A 21 10.12 15.60 -8.85
CA SER A 21 9.13 15.17 -9.84
C SER A 21 7.96 16.14 -9.83
N PRO A 22 7.60 16.76 -10.98
CA PRO A 22 6.50 17.72 -11.05
C PRO A 22 5.14 17.03 -10.87
N SER A 23 5.04 15.72 -11.08
CA SER A 23 3.83 14.94 -10.86
C SER A 23 4.20 13.48 -10.54
N SER A 24 4.36 13.18 -9.25
CA SER A 24 4.73 11.85 -8.76
C SER A 24 3.69 10.76 -9.08
N SER A 25 2.42 11.13 -9.24
CA SER A 25 1.33 10.21 -9.61
C SER A 25 1.20 9.98 -11.12
N SER A 26 1.98 10.68 -11.95
CA SER A 26 1.89 10.55 -13.41
C SER A 26 2.56 9.26 -13.89
N THR A 27 1.86 8.50 -14.73
CA THR A 27 2.40 7.30 -15.39
C THR A 27 3.64 7.58 -16.23
N ARG A 28 3.81 8.82 -16.71
CA ARG A 28 4.99 9.25 -17.50
C ARG A 28 6.32 9.07 -16.76
N TYR A 29 6.31 9.17 -15.43
CA TYR A 29 7.50 9.00 -14.60
C TYR A 29 7.62 7.59 -14.02
N CYS A 30 6.64 6.71 -14.25
CA CYS A 30 6.70 5.32 -13.84
C CYS A 30 7.56 4.52 -14.81
N ARG A 31 8.74 4.10 -14.35
CA ARG A 31 9.68 3.25 -15.08
C ARG A 31 9.45 1.79 -14.70
N PRO A 32 9.06 0.91 -15.64
CA PRO A 32 8.95 -0.53 -15.40
C PRO A 32 10.31 -1.11 -14.99
N ILE A 33 10.33 -1.98 -13.97
CA ILE A 33 11.52 -2.76 -13.59
C ILE A 33 11.48 -4.13 -14.24
N LYS A 34 10.34 -4.81 -14.14
CA LYS A 34 10.10 -6.16 -14.65
C LYS A 34 8.63 -6.30 -15.03
N PHE A 35 8.36 -7.02 -16.11
CA PHE A 35 7.03 -7.46 -16.49
C PHE A 35 7.06 -8.98 -16.70
N MET A 36 6.00 -9.67 -16.30
CA MET A 36 5.92 -11.13 -16.37
C MET A 36 4.51 -11.57 -16.73
N PHE A 37 4.41 -12.64 -17.52
CA PHE A 37 3.17 -13.36 -17.77
C PHE A 37 2.99 -14.47 -16.72
N ALA A 38 2.53 -14.11 -15.53
CA ALA A 38 2.30 -15.05 -14.44
C ALA A 38 1.06 -14.66 -13.63
N LYS A 39 0.39 -15.65 -13.05
CA LYS A 39 -0.69 -15.40 -12.10
C LYS A 39 -0.10 -14.86 -10.80
N GLU A 40 -0.74 -13.82 -10.26
CA GLU A 40 -0.38 -13.27 -8.95
C GLU A 40 -0.77 -14.25 -7.83
N THR A 41 0.20 -15.05 -7.40
CA THR A 41 0.08 -16.01 -6.29
C THR A 41 0.95 -15.58 -5.10
N LEU A 42 0.66 -16.10 -3.91
CA LEU A 42 1.43 -15.77 -2.70
C LEU A 42 2.92 -16.10 -2.87
N ASN A 43 3.25 -17.23 -3.50
CA ASN A 43 4.62 -17.64 -3.75
C ASN A 43 5.36 -16.69 -4.70
N VAL A 44 4.69 -16.28 -5.79
CA VAL A 44 5.25 -15.32 -6.76
C VAL A 44 5.49 -13.97 -6.09
N ILE A 45 4.53 -13.48 -5.28
CA ILE A 45 4.69 -12.21 -4.56
C ILE A 45 5.89 -12.27 -3.62
N LYS A 46 5.99 -13.30 -2.77
CA LYS A 46 7.10 -13.42 -1.79
C LYS A 46 8.45 -13.45 -2.49
N THR A 47 8.58 -14.31 -3.50
CA THR A 47 9.81 -14.46 -4.29
C THR A 47 10.23 -13.13 -4.94
N GLU A 48 9.30 -12.41 -5.57
CA GLU A 48 9.65 -11.15 -6.23
C GLU A 48 9.92 -10.01 -5.25
N VAL A 49 9.23 -9.97 -4.11
CA VAL A 49 9.49 -8.98 -3.05
C VAL A 49 10.88 -9.20 -2.44
N GLU A 50 11.25 -10.43 -2.13
CA GLU A 50 12.58 -10.78 -1.61
C GLU A 50 13.66 -10.44 -2.64
N ARG A 51 13.48 -10.84 -3.90
CA ARG A 51 14.40 -10.51 -4.99
C ARG A 51 14.63 -9.01 -5.13
N ILE A 52 13.57 -8.19 -5.09
CA ILE A 52 13.70 -6.73 -5.17
C ILE A 52 14.41 -6.16 -3.93
N LYS A 53 14.10 -6.67 -2.73
CA LYS A 53 14.78 -6.24 -1.50
C LYS A 53 16.28 -6.52 -1.55
N GLU A 54 16.68 -7.72 -1.97
CA GLU A 54 18.09 -8.10 -2.14
C GLU A 54 18.79 -7.20 -3.16
N GLN A 55 18.14 -6.95 -4.31
CA GLN A 55 18.65 -6.03 -5.33
C GLN A 55 18.87 -4.64 -4.74
N VAL A 56 17.91 -4.10 -3.98
CA VAL A 56 18.02 -2.78 -3.34
C VAL A 56 19.18 -2.72 -2.34
N ILE A 57 19.38 -3.77 -1.53
CA ILE A 57 20.49 -3.84 -0.57
C ILE A 57 21.84 -3.85 -1.30
N SER A 58 21.92 -4.52 -2.44
CA SER A 58 23.14 -4.62 -3.25
C SER A 58 23.44 -3.39 -4.12
N LEU A 59 22.58 -2.35 -4.12
CA LEU A 59 22.77 -1.18 -4.97
C LEU A 59 23.98 -0.34 -4.54
N LEU A 60 24.89 -0.13 -5.50
CA LEU A 60 26.00 0.80 -5.35
C LEU A 60 25.59 2.21 -5.79
N PRO A 61 26.22 3.26 -5.24
CA PRO A 61 26.04 4.61 -5.75
C PRO A 61 26.40 4.71 -7.23
N THR A 62 25.58 5.42 -8.00
CA THR A 62 25.84 5.68 -9.41
C THR A 62 26.80 6.86 -9.53
N LYS A 63 27.97 6.64 -10.12
CA LYS A 63 28.91 7.71 -10.45
C LYS A 63 28.62 8.25 -11.85
N ILE A 64 28.50 9.56 -11.96
CA ILE A 64 28.32 10.28 -13.22
C ILE A 64 29.33 11.42 -13.31
N SER A 65 29.85 11.70 -14.50
CA SER A 65 30.69 12.87 -14.73
C SER A 65 29.86 13.99 -15.34
N ILE A 66 29.89 15.18 -14.73
CA ILE A 66 29.22 16.38 -15.23
C ILE A 66 30.26 17.50 -15.25
N ASN A 67 30.57 18.03 -16.43
CA ASN A 67 31.56 19.11 -16.61
C ASN A 67 32.90 18.81 -15.90
N ASP A 68 33.45 17.62 -16.16
CA ASP A 68 34.70 17.12 -15.57
C ASP A 68 34.70 16.95 -14.03
N MET A 69 33.54 17.07 -13.39
CA MET A 69 33.34 16.76 -11.97
C MET A 69 32.68 15.39 -11.81
N GLU A 70 33.28 14.51 -10.99
CA GLU A 70 32.64 13.25 -10.60
C GLU A 70 31.58 13.51 -9.52
N VAL A 71 30.34 13.15 -9.83
CA VAL A 71 29.21 13.21 -8.92
C VAL A 71 28.76 11.79 -8.60
N SER A 72 28.67 11.45 -7.31
CA SER A 72 28.17 10.16 -6.84
C SER A 72 26.74 10.31 -6.30
N VAL A 73 25.79 9.63 -6.93
CA VAL A 73 24.37 9.63 -6.56
C VAL A 73 24.02 8.35 -5.82
N LYS A 74 23.67 8.46 -4.54
CA LYS A 74 23.19 7.33 -3.74
C LYS A 74 21.67 7.15 -3.90
N PRO A 75 21.18 6.02 -4.43
CA PRO A 75 19.75 5.78 -4.51
C PRO A 75 19.15 5.40 -3.15
N THR A 76 17.98 5.94 -2.83
CA THR A 76 17.14 5.51 -1.70
C THR A 76 15.78 5.10 -2.24
N LEU A 77 15.42 3.82 -2.11
CA LEU A 77 14.15 3.29 -2.60
C LEU A 77 13.16 3.07 -1.45
N ILE A 78 11.90 3.43 -1.69
CA ILE A 78 10.80 3.22 -0.74
C ILE A 78 9.79 2.29 -1.41
N PHE A 79 9.54 1.13 -0.79
CA PHE A 79 8.68 0.08 -1.35
C PHE A 79 7.20 0.29 -0.97
N CYS A 80 6.62 1.43 -1.37
CA CYS A 80 5.27 1.84 -0.95
C CYS A 80 4.20 1.82 -2.05
N MET A 81 4.60 1.70 -3.32
CA MET A 81 3.66 1.65 -4.46
C MET A 81 3.11 0.24 -4.67
N ILE A 82 2.42 -0.29 -3.66
CA ILE A 82 1.84 -1.64 -3.66
C ILE A 82 0.40 -1.62 -3.17
N ASP A 83 -0.36 -2.65 -3.54
CA ASP A 83 -1.72 -2.84 -3.04
C ASP A 83 -1.73 -3.54 -1.67
N GLY A 84 -2.88 -3.50 -1.00
CA GLY A 84 -3.04 -4.07 0.33
C GLY A 84 -2.95 -5.61 0.39
N LYS A 85 -3.17 -6.31 -0.73
CA LYS A 85 -3.00 -7.77 -0.81
C LYS A 85 -1.51 -8.11 -0.83
N ILE A 86 -0.70 -7.38 -1.62
CA ILE A 86 0.75 -7.49 -1.62
C ILE A 86 1.32 -7.11 -0.25
N CYS A 87 0.83 -6.04 0.40
CA CYS A 87 1.25 -5.70 1.77
C CYS A 87 1.04 -6.86 2.75
N ASN A 88 -0.13 -7.50 2.71
CA ASN A 88 -0.42 -8.65 3.57
C ASN A 88 0.49 -9.84 3.26
N ALA A 89 0.68 -10.16 1.99
CA ALA A 89 1.59 -11.22 1.55
C ALA A 89 3.05 -10.96 2.03
N ALA A 90 3.53 -9.73 1.85
CA ALA A 90 4.87 -9.31 2.29
C ALA A 90 5.02 -9.28 3.82
N ALA A 91 3.94 -9.01 4.55
CA ALA A 91 3.88 -9.08 6.01
C ALA A 91 3.66 -10.51 6.56
N GLY A 92 3.64 -11.53 5.69
CA GLY A 92 3.41 -12.92 6.09
C GLY A 92 2.00 -13.18 6.63
N ARG A 93 1.01 -12.38 6.23
CA ARG A 93 -0.40 -12.53 6.63
C ARG A 93 -1.18 -13.29 5.56
N GLU A 94 -1.92 -14.31 6.00
CA GLU A 94 -2.73 -15.14 5.09
C GLU A 94 -4.05 -14.46 4.69
N SER A 95 -4.65 -13.71 5.61
CA SER A 95 -5.92 -13.02 5.40
C SER A 95 -5.70 -11.59 4.92
N THR A 96 -6.38 -11.21 3.84
CA THR A 96 -6.42 -9.81 3.36
C THR A 96 -7.25 -8.89 4.23
N GLN A 97 -8.04 -9.43 5.17
CA GLN A 97 -8.86 -8.66 6.11
C GLN A 97 -8.13 -8.35 7.42
N THR A 98 -6.98 -8.98 7.66
CA THR A 98 -6.13 -8.67 8.80
C THR A 98 -5.30 -7.43 8.47
N TYR A 99 -5.19 -6.51 9.43
CA TYR A 99 -4.39 -5.32 9.22
C TYR A 99 -2.89 -5.67 9.25
N TYR A 100 -2.17 -5.40 8.15
CA TYR A 100 -0.80 -5.88 7.98
C TYR A 100 0.19 -5.31 9.00
N PHE A 101 0.00 -4.08 9.48
CA PHE A 101 0.92 -3.43 10.43
C PHE A 101 0.97 -4.06 11.81
N CYS A 102 -0.20 -4.37 12.40
CA CYS A 102 -0.29 -4.88 13.78
C CYS A 102 -0.93 -6.26 13.88
N GLY A 103 -1.44 -6.82 12.77
CA GLY A 103 -2.09 -8.13 12.76
C GLY A 103 -3.50 -8.14 13.38
N ALA A 104 -4.14 -6.98 13.55
CA ALA A 104 -5.50 -6.92 14.07
C ALA A 104 -6.51 -7.55 13.09
N LYS A 105 -7.39 -8.39 13.62
CA LYS A 105 -8.54 -8.94 12.89
C LYS A 105 -9.72 -7.97 12.96
N PRO A 106 -10.67 -8.00 12.00
CA PRO A 106 -11.86 -7.14 12.05
C PRO A 106 -12.65 -7.26 13.35
N SER A 107 -12.66 -8.43 13.98
CA SER A 107 -13.32 -8.67 15.29
C SER A 107 -12.64 -7.94 16.46
N GLU A 108 -11.37 -7.57 16.33
CA GLU A 108 -10.56 -6.91 17.36
C GLU A 108 -10.54 -5.39 17.19
N MET A 109 -10.80 -4.88 15.97
CA MET A 109 -10.59 -3.45 15.63
C MET A 109 -11.50 -2.48 16.37
N ASN A 110 -12.63 -2.95 16.90
CA ASN A 110 -13.54 -2.15 17.71
C ASN A 110 -13.20 -2.15 19.22
N ASN A 111 -12.13 -2.84 19.63
CA ASN A 111 -11.70 -2.91 21.02
C ASN A 111 -10.37 -2.16 21.20
N GLU A 112 -10.45 -0.95 21.74
CA GLU A 112 -9.30 -0.08 21.96
C GLU A 112 -8.21 -0.74 22.82
N MET A 113 -8.58 -1.43 23.90
CA MET A 113 -7.61 -2.09 24.79
C MET A 113 -6.78 -3.14 24.04
N ILE A 114 -7.41 -3.92 23.17
CA ILE A 114 -6.71 -4.92 22.35
C ILE A 114 -5.77 -4.25 21.36
N ILE A 115 -6.22 -3.16 20.71
CA ILE A 115 -5.42 -2.46 19.70
C ILE A 115 -4.21 -1.77 20.31
N MET A 116 -4.35 -1.13 21.48
CA MET A 116 -3.24 -0.47 22.16
C MET A 116 -2.13 -1.44 22.61
N GLN A 117 -2.48 -2.71 22.85
CA GLN A 117 -1.51 -3.74 23.23
C GLN A 117 -0.79 -4.37 22.03
N LYS A 118 -1.27 -4.19 20.79
CA LYS A 118 -0.63 -4.80 19.62
C LYS A 118 0.63 -4.05 19.23
N THR A 119 1.75 -4.78 19.21
CA THR A 119 3.03 -4.29 18.71
C THR A 119 2.99 -4.08 17.19
N VAL A 120 3.43 -2.91 16.74
CA VAL A 120 3.62 -2.61 15.31
C VAL A 120 5.01 -3.08 14.89
N ASN A 121 5.08 -3.90 13.83
CA ASN A 121 6.36 -4.23 13.22
C ASN A 121 6.86 -3.02 12.41
N ARG A 122 7.95 -2.40 12.87
CA ARG A 122 8.53 -1.20 12.24
C ARG A 122 9.09 -1.45 10.85
N ASP A 123 9.50 -2.67 10.52
CA ASP A 123 10.02 -3.01 9.20
C ASP A 123 8.93 -2.87 8.11
N LEU A 124 7.67 -3.03 8.50
CA LEU A 124 6.51 -2.87 7.62
C LEU A 124 6.17 -1.41 7.33
N LEU A 125 6.74 -0.43 8.05
CA LEU A 125 6.53 1.00 7.76
C LEU A 125 7.01 1.39 6.36
N SER A 126 8.00 0.66 5.84
CA SER A 126 8.49 0.82 4.47
C SER A 126 7.44 0.53 3.39
N LEU A 127 6.40 -0.26 3.71
CA LEU A 127 5.28 -0.57 2.82
C LEU A 127 4.34 0.63 2.62
N GLY A 128 4.41 1.63 3.49
CA GLY A 128 3.60 2.83 3.44
C GLY A 128 2.09 2.55 3.54
N LEU A 129 1.29 3.56 3.18
CA LEU A 129 -0.16 3.46 3.10
C LEU A 129 -0.60 3.56 1.63
N SER A 130 -1.39 2.59 1.19
CA SER A 130 -2.00 2.61 -0.14
C SER A 130 -3.22 3.53 -0.13
N LEU A 131 -3.00 4.86 -0.26
CA LEU A 131 -4.05 5.89 -0.19
C LEU A 131 -5.21 5.61 -1.16
N LEU A 132 -4.89 5.15 -2.37
CA LEU A 132 -5.90 4.76 -3.36
C LEU A 132 -6.86 3.69 -2.79
N HIS A 133 -6.31 2.62 -2.22
CA HIS A 133 -7.12 1.55 -1.64
C HIS A 133 -7.85 2.01 -0.38
N ILE A 134 -7.28 2.92 0.43
CA ILE A 134 -7.96 3.49 1.59
C ILE A 134 -9.26 4.18 1.15
N TRP A 135 -9.20 5.04 0.13
CA TRP A 135 -10.39 5.74 -0.38
C TRP A 135 -11.45 4.78 -0.94
N ILE A 136 -11.03 3.81 -1.76
CA ILE A 136 -11.93 2.80 -2.32
C ILE A 136 -12.62 2.00 -1.20
N ARG A 137 -11.86 1.52 -0.21
CA ARG A 137 -12.40 0.73 0.91
C ARG A 137 -13.29 1.55 1.84
N PHE A 138 -12.95 2.82 2.06
CA PHE A 138 -13.78 3.72 2.84
C PHE A 138 -15.14 3.94 2.16
N PHE A 139 -15.15 4.22 0.86
CA PHE A 139 -16.38 4.35 0.09
C PHE A 139 -17.20 3.05 0.08
N GLU A 140 -16.55 1.91 -0.14
CA GLU A 140 -17.19 0.59 -0.07
C GLU A 140 -17.83 0.34 1.32
N CYS A 141 -17.15 0.71 2.39
CA CYS A 141 -17.66 0.61 3.76
C CYS A 141 -18.92 1.45 3.96
N ILE A 142 -18.92 2.72 3.51
CA ILE A 142 -20.09 3.60 3.57
C ILE A 142 -21.26 2.98 2.81
N LEU A 143 -21.03 2.45 1.60
CA LEU A 143 -22.07 1.78 0.83
C LEU A 143 -22.65 0.58 1.59
N HIS A 144 -21.80 -0.29 2.14
CA HIS A 144 -22.23 -1.45 2.94
C HIS A 144 -23.01 -1.02 4.18
N LEU A 145 -22.58 0.00 4.92
CA LEU A 145 -23.33 0.57 6.04
C LEU A 145 -24.71 1.02 5.58
N SER A 146 -24.76 1.74 4.45
CA SER A 146 -25.98 2.25 3.89
C SER A 146 -26.98 1.14 3.51
N TYR A 147 -26.51 -0.01 3.01
CA TYR A 147 -27.37 -1.14 2.66
C TYR A 147 -27.84 -1.93 3.89
N ARG A 148 -27.11 -1.83 5.01
CA ARG A 148 -27.31 -2.63 6.22
C ARG A 148 -27.99 -1.86 7.36
N LEU A 149 -28.44 -0.63 7.13
CA LEU A 149 -29.11 0.20 8.15
C LEU A 149 -30.31 -0.51 8.81
N GLU A 150 -31.04 -1.35 8.05
CA GLU A 150 -32.19 -2.10 8.57
C GLU A 150 -31.79 -3.31 9.40
N ILE A 151 -30.76 -4.05 8.96
CA ILE A 151 -30.32 -5.27 9.65
C ILE A 151 -29.35 -4.99 10.82
N LYS A 152 -28.78 -3.78 10.89
CA LYS A 152 -27.86 -3.27 11.92
C LYS A 152 -26.75 -4.25 12.32
N SER A 153 -26.29 -5.05 11.36
CA SER A 153 -25.29 -6.09 11.58
C SER A 153 -24.19 -6.02 10.55
N TRP A 154 -22.95 -6.33 10.98
CA TRP A 154 -21.79 -6.31 10.09
C TRP A 154 -21.90 -7.38 8.99
N GLN A 155 -22.46 -8.56 9.30
CA GLN A 155 -22.58 -9.65 8.34
C GLN A 155 -24.05 -9.96 8.06
N ALA A 156 -24.46 -9.86 6.79
CA ALA A 156 -25.77 -10.30 6.33
C ALA A 156 -25.79 -11.85 6.17
N ARG A 157 -25.87 -12.56 7.31
CA ARG A 157 -26.02 -14.02 7.34
C ARG A 157 -27.50 -14.40 7.24
N GLY A 158 -27.80 -15.50 6.54
CA GLY A 158 -29.16 -15.99 6.30
C GLY A 158 -29.80 -15.43 5.03
N ALA A 159 -30.77 -16.17 4.45
CA ALA A 159 -31.44 -15.78 3.21
C ALA A 159 -32.21 -14.46 3.35
N GLU A 160 -32.89 -14.25 4.48
CA GLU A 160 -33.67 -13.05 4.75
C GLU A 160 -32.81 -11.77 4.74
N ASN A 161 -31.73 -11.73 5.52
CA ASN A 161 -30.84 -10.57 5.58
C ASN A 161 -30.14 -10.30 4.23
N ARG A 162 -29.80 -11.35 3.48
CA ARG A 162 -29.23 -11.23 2.13
C ARG A 162 -30.22 -10.59 1.17
N ASN A 163 -31.49 -10.99 1.22
CA ASN A 163 -32.55 -10.42 0.38
C ASN A 163 -32.77 -8.94 0.70
N LYS A 164 -32.90 -8.58 1.99
CA LYS A 164 -33.02 -7.19 2.45
C LYS A 164 -31.89 -6.29 1.93
N VAL A 165 -30.63 -6.76 2.04
CA VAL A 165 -29.47 -6.03 1.53
C VAL A 165 -29.48 -5.92 0.00
N ALA A 166 -29.89 -6.97 -0.71
CA ALA A 166 -29.96 -6.96 -2.17
C ALA A 166 -31.01 -5.97 -2.69
N GLU A 167 -32.18 -5.90 -2.05
CA GLU A 167 -33.24 -4.92 -2.37
C GLU A 167 -32.76 -3.50 -2.13
N LYS A 168 -32.15 -3.21 -0.98
CA LYS A 168 -31.60 -1.88 -0.68
C LYS A 168 -30.48 -1.47 -1.63
N LYS A 169 -29.63 -2.42 -2.04
CA LYS A 169 -28.60 -2.16 -3.04
C LYS A 169 -29.24 -1.74 -4.37
N LYS A 170 -30.28 -2.45 -4.83
CA LYS A 170 -31.02 -2.10 -6.05
C LYS A 170 -31.70 -0.74 -5.97
N ASP A 171 -32.38 -0.42 -4.85
CA ASP A 171 -33.04 0.88 -4.65
C ASP A 171 -32.03 2.03 -4.68
N LYS A 172 -30.93 1.92 -3.92
CA LYS A 172 -29.90 2.97 -3.87
C LYS A 172 -29.13 3.15 -5.17
N SER A 173 -28.84 2.07 -5.90
CA SER A 173 -28.18 2.15 -7.21
C SER A 173 -29.03 2.84 -8.28
N LYS A 174 -30.35 2.97 -8.09
CA LYS A 174 -31.22 3.73 -9.02
C LYS A 174 -31.28 5.23 -8.71
N ARG A 175 -30.80 5.65 -7.54
CA ARG A 175 -30.86 7.04 -7.06
C ARG A 175 -29.55 7.81 -7.29
N ILE A 176 -28.51 7.13 -7.75
CA ILE A 176 -27.20 7.66 -8.15
C ILE A 176 -27.17 7.67 -9.68
#